data_AF-A0A7S3ZDK8-F1
#
_entry.id   AF-A0A7S3ZDK8-F1
#
_cell.length_a   1.000
_cell.length_b   1.000
_cell.length_c   1.000
_cell.angle_alpha   90.00
_cell.angle_beta   90.00
_cell.angle_gamma   90.00
#
_symmetry.space_group_name_H-M   'P 1'
#
loop_
_entity.id
_entity.type
_entity.pdbx_description
1 polymer ?
#
loop_
_entity_poly.entity_id
_entity_poly.type
_entity_poly.pdbx_seq_one_letter_code
_entity_poly.pdbx_strand_id
1 'polypeptide(L)'
;ENRQRFFQREDFPLVLDFENHVPEIQSELEYVLTNVKTPQFDEVVPGQDVLNRDQAWSVFQFRVYNRDLEFNMKLCPITAGLISKYPEISYAMFSVLHGPKIIPPHEGLYSGVLRVHVPLKIPRTHDSSFKASLSENRCNTA
;
A
#
# COMPACT_ATOMS: atom_id res chain seq x y z
N GLU A 1 -15.57 10.73 19.39
CA GLU A 1 -16.28 9.46 19.06
C GLU A 1 -15.27 8.34 18.87
N ASN A 2 -15.58 7.14 19.35
CA ASN A 2 -14.68 5.99 19.43
C ASN A 2 -14.60 5.27 18.07
N ARG A 3 -13.88 5.85 17.09
CA ARG A 3 -13.74 5.24 15.75
C ARG A 3 -12.64 4.18 15.76
N GLN A 4 -12.99 2.96 15.34
CA GLN A 4 -12.08 1.83 15.24
C GLN A 4 -10.95 2.14 14.23
N ARG A 5 -9.69 1.87 14.64
CA ARG A 5 -8.47 2.17 13.86
C ARG A 5 -7.85 0.94 13.22
N PHE A 6 -7.93 -0.19 13.92
CA PHE A 6 -7.41 -1.48 13.53
C PHE A 6 -8.58 -2.46 13.46
N PHE A 7 -8.60 -3.27 12.42
CA PHE A 7 -9.64 -4.25 12.15
C PHE A 7 -9.04 -5.65 12.20
N GLN A 8 -9.86 -6.65 12.52
CA GLN A 8 -9.40 -8.03 12.57
C GLN A 8 -9.29 -8.57 11.15
N ARG A 9 -8.24 -9.32 10.86
CA ARG A 9 -8.00 -9.86 9.52
C ARG A 9 -9.11 -10.83 9.10
N GLU A 10 -9.71 -11.52 10.07
CA GLU A 10 -10.75 -12.52 9.88
C GLU A 10 -12.03 -11.92 9.30
N ASP A 11 -12.24 -10.61 9.45
CA ASP A 11 -13.40 -9.89 8.90
C ASP A 11 -13.29 -9.67 7.37
N PHE A 12 -12.12 -9.95 6.77
CA PHE A 12 -11.82 -9.65 5.37
C PHE A 12 -11.29 -10.89 4.64
N PRO A 13 -12.16 -11.64 3.94
CA PRO A 13 -11.74 -12.83 3.18
C PRO A 13 -10.61 -12.57 2.17
N LEU A 14 -10.56 -11.36 1.59
CA LEU A 14 -9.49 -10.96 0.69
C LEU A 14 -8.10 -11.05 1.35
N VAL A 15 -7.99 -10.75 2.65
CA VAL A 15 -6.71 -10.76 3.36
C VAL A 15 -6.13 -12.17 3.37
N LEU A 16 -6.94 -13.18 3.71
CA LEU A 16 -6.53 -14.58 3.72
C LEU A 16 -6.08 -15.05 2.33
N ASP A 17 -6.76 -14.62 1.28
CA ASP A 17 -6.44 -15.00 -0.09
C ASP A 17 -5.09 -14.41 -0.54
N PHE A 18 -4.82 -13.14 -0.23
CA PHE A 18 -3.50 -12.55 -0.47
C PHE A 18 -2.42 -13.20 0.39
N GLU A 19 -2.68 -13.52 1.67
CA GLU A 19 -1.75 -14.23 2.56
C GLU A 19 -1.32 -15.59 1.99
N ASN A 20 -2.27 -16.35 1.43
CA ASN A 20 -2.02 -17.66 0.84
C ASN A 20 -1.14 -17.61 -0.43
N HIS A 21 -1.03 -16.45 -1.07
CA HIS A 21 -0.24 -16.25 -2.29
C HIS A 21 1.01 -15.38 -2.05
N VAL A 22 1.40 -15.14 -0.79
CA VAL A 22 2.58 -14.32 -0.47
C VAL A 22 3.85 -14.79 -1.19
N PRO A 23 4.18 -16.10 -1.28
CA PRO A 23 5.38 -16.55 -2.00
C PRO A 23 5.39 -16.16 -3.50
N GLU A 24 4.24 -16.24 -4.16
CA GLU A 24 4.06 -15.87 -5.56
C GLU A 24 4.15 -14.35 -5.73
N ILE A 25 3.47 -13.60 -4.87
CA ILE A 25 3.50 -12.12 -4.88
C ILE A 25 4.92 -11.62 -4.59
N GLN A 26 5.65 -12.26 -3.68
CA GLN A 26 7.07 -11.96 -3.42
C GLN A 26 7.92 -12.18 -4.68
N SER A 27 7.68 -13.26 -5.43
CA SER A 27 8.40 -13.55 -6.67
C SER A 27 8.15 -12.47 -7.73
N GLU A 28 6.91 -12.00 -7.87
CA GLU A 28 6.55 -10.87 -8.75
C GLU A 28 7.19 -9.56 -8.28
N LEU A 29 7.22 -9.31 -6.97
CA LEU A 29 7.90 -8.15 -6.38
C LEU A 29 9.40 -8.16 -6.70
N GLU A 30 10.10 -9.28 -6.51
CA GLU A 30 11.53 -9.37 -6.81
C GLU A 30 11.82 -9.15 -8.30
N TYR A 31 10.95 -9.66 -9.19
CA TYR A 31 11.02 -9.35 -10.62
C TYR A 31 10.88 -7.85 -10.88
N VAL A 32 9.87 -7.19 -10.31
CA VAL A 32 9.65 -5.74 -10.46
C VAL A 32 10.86 -4.95 -9.95
N LEU A 33 11.36 -5.27 -8.76
CA LEU A 33 12.52 -4.59 -8.17
C LEU A 33 13.80 -4.73 -9.00
N THR A 34 13.93 -5.83 -9.73
CA THR A 34 15.12 -6.10 -10.56
C THR A 34 15.01 -5.48 -11.96
N ASN A 35 13.82 -5.48 -12.55
CA ASN A 35 13.63 -5.23 -13.99
C ASN A 35 12.89 -3.92 -14.30
N VAL A 36 12.27 -3.29 -13.31
CA VAL A 36 11.42 -2.12 -13.52
C VAL A 36 11.92 -0.94 -12.69
N LYS A 37 12.10 0.21 -13.36
CA LYS A 37 12.31 1.48 -12.66
C LYS A 37 10.98 1.92 -12.04
N THR A 38 10.87 1.83 -10.72
CA THR A 38 9.69 2.27 -9.98
C THR A 38 9.79 3.76 -9.65
N PRO A 39 8.71 4.55 -9.83
CA PRO A 39 8.68 5.94 -9.41
C PRO A 39 8.68 6.05 -7.88
N GLN A 40 9.06 7.24 -7.41
CA GLN A 40 8.96 7.64 -6.01
C GLN A 40 7.51 7.98 -5.66
N PHE A 41 7.14 7.81 -4.40
CA PHE A 41 5.75 7.99 -3.95
C PHE A 41 5.19 9.38 -4.28
N ASP A 42 5.98 10.42 -4.05
CA ASP A 42 5.63 11.83 -4.30
C ASP A 42 5.56 12.19 -5.79
N GLU A 43 6.20 11.41 -6.67
CA GLU A 43 6.01 11.54 -8.12
C GLU A 43 4.62 11.08 -8.57
N VAL A 44 4.05 10.10 -7.86
CA VAL A 44 2.73 9.52 -8.21
C VAL A 44 1.58 10.09 -7.40
N VAL A 45 1.85 10.64 -6.21
CA VAL A 45 0.86 11.30 -5.35
C VAL A 45 1.29 12.76 -5.12
N PRO A 46 0.96 13.67 -6.07
CA PRO A 46 1.34 15.07 -5.97
C PRO A 46 0.77 15.73 -4.71
N GLY A 47 1.53 16.62 -4.08
CA GLY A 47 1.12 17.32 -2.86
C GLY A 47 1.35 16.55 -1.56
N GLN A 48 2.02 15.39 -1.62
CA GLN A 48 2.47 14.63 -0.45
C GLN A 48 4.01 14.51 -0.37
N ASP A 49 4.73 15.47 -0.94
CA ASP A 49 6.20 15.55 -0.94
C ASP A 49 6.78 15.49 0.49
N VAL A 50 6.09 16.08 1.46
CA VAL A 50 6.48 16.04 2.87
C VAL A 50 6.63 14.61 3.41
N LEU A 51 5.95 13.63 2.81
CA LEU A 51 6.01 12.22 3.23
C LEU A 51 7.26 11.50 2.70
N ASN A 52 7.89 12.00 1.61
CA ASN A 52 8.98 11.33 0.91
C ASN A 52 10.14 12.25 0.50
N ARG A 53 10.46 13.26 1.32
CA ARG A 53 11.60 14.18 1.04
C ARG A 53 12.96 13.48 0.92
N ASP A 54 13.10 12.34 1.56
CA ASP A 54 14.29 11.48 1.52
C ASP A 54 14.37 10.60 0.28
N GLN A 55 13.34 10.60 -0.58
CA GLN A 55 13.28 9.82 -1.83
C GLN A 55 13.56 8.33 -1.60
N ALA A 56 13.08 7.84 -0.45
CA ALA A 56 13.32 6.51 0.05
C ALA A 56 12.02 5.67 0.09
N TRP A 57 11.03 6.04 -0.71
CA TRP A 57 9.76 5.34 -0.85
C TRP A 57 9.38 5.23 -2.33
N SER A 58 9.59 4.05 -2.90
CA SER A 58 9.16 3.75 -4.27
C SER A 58 7.88 2.94 -4.30
N VAL A 59 7.11 3.09 -5.37
CA VAL A 59 5.80 2.44 -5.54
C VAL A 59 5.63 1.82 -6.92
N PHE A 60 4.86 0.75 -6.98
CA PHE A 60 4.45 0.11 -8.24
C PHE A 60 2.94 -0.14 -8.19
N GLN A 61 2.17 0.71 -8.87
CA GLN A 61 0.71 0.74 -8.76
C GLN A 61 0.04 -0.26 -9.71
N PHE A 62 -0.92 -1.01 -9.22
CA PHE A 62 -1.73 -1.93 -10.02
C PHE A 62 -3.05 -1.29 -10.42
N ARG A 63 -3.72 -0.68 -9.45
CA ARG A 63 -5.05 -0.06 -9.60
C ARG A 63 -5.10 1.26 -8.85
N VAL A 64 -5.69 2.27 -9.47
CA VAL A 64 -5.92 3.59 -8.87
C VAL A 64 -7.34 4.04 -9.19
N TYR A 65 -8.16 4.20 -8.15
CA TYR A 65 -9.57 4.57 -8.26
C TYR A 65 -10.33 3.70 -9.27
N ASN A 66 -10.27 2.38 -9.09
CA ASN A 66 -10.89 1.36 -9.95
C ASN A 66 -10.37 1.33 -11.41
N ARG A 67 -9.27 2.03 -11.71
CA ARG A 67 -8.62 1.97 -13.03
C ARG A 67 -7.32 1.21 -12.95
N ASP A 68 -7.21 0.22 -13.83
CA ASP A 68 -6.05 -0.67 -13.89
C ASP A 68 -4.91 -0.06 -14.71
N LEU A 69 -3.69 -0.21 -14.19
CA LEU A 69 -2.47 0.08 -14.93
C LEU A 69 -2.09 -1.19 -15.69
N GLU A 70 -2.65 -1.35 -16.89
CA GLU A 70 -2.55 -2.54 -17.73
C GLU A 70 -1.13 -3.11 -17.86
N PHE A 71 -0.12 -2.26 -17.99
CA PHE A 71 1.27 -2.70 -18.06
C PHE A 71 1.71 -3.40 -16.76
N ASN A 72 1.40 -2.80 -15.61
CA ASN A 72 1.76 -3.34 -14.30
C ASN A 72 0.96 -4.60 -13.97
N MET A 73 -0.32 -4.63 -14.33
CA MET A 73 -1.18 -5.82 -14.19
C MET A 73 -0.63 -7.01 -14.98
N LYS A 74 -0.13 -6.79 -16.20
CA LYS A 74 0.47 -7.84 -17.04
C LYS A 74 1.81 -8.36 -16.51
N LEU A 75 2.58 -7.52 -15.82
CA LEU A 75 3.86 -7.92 -15.24
C LEU A 75 3.72 -8.77 -13.97
N CYS A 76 2.59 -8.67 -13.27
CA CYS A 76 2.32 -9.39 -12.03
C CYS A 76 0.96 -10.12 -12.12
N PRO A 77 0.85 -11.17 -12.97
CA PRO A 77 -0.42 -11.83 -13.25
C PRO A 77 -1.10 -12.47 -12.03
N ILE A 78 -0.35 -12.95 -11.03
CA ILE A 78 -0.91 -13.51 -9.80
C ILE A 78 -1.53 -12.39 -8.96
N THR A 79 -0.76 -11.33 -8.71
CA THR A 79 -1.25 -10.15 -7.99
C THR A 79 -2.45 -9.50 -8.71
N ALA A 80 -2.38 -9.39 -10.03
CA ALA A 80 -3.47 -8.85 -10.86
C ALA A 80 -4.74 -9.71 -10.79
N GLY A 81 -4.59 -11.05 -10.78
CA GLY A 81 -5.70 -11.99 -10.61
C GLY A 81 -6.41 -11.81 -9.28
N LEU A 82 -5.64 -11.68 -8.18
CA LEU A 82 -6.18 -11.40 -6.85
C LEU A 82 -6.90 -10.05 -6.81
N ILE A 83 -6.31 -8.98 -7.34
CA ILE A 83 -6.93 -7.65 -7.40
C ILE A 83 -8.23 -7.68 -8.22
N SER A 84 -8.27 -8.43 -9.31
CA SER A 84 -9.46 -8.54 -10.17
C SER A 84 -10.58 -9.37 -9.54
N LYS A 85 -10.24 -10.31 -8.66
CA LYS A 85 -11.19 -11.16 -7.93
C LYS A 85 -12.04 -10.36 -6.91
N TYR A 86 -11.49 -9.27 -6.36
CA TYR A 86 -12.13 -8.46 -5.31
C TYR A 86 -12.48 -7.06 -5.85
N PRO A 87 -13.72 -6.83 -6.34
CA PRO A 87 -14.12 -5.54 -6.91
C PRO A 87 -14.12 -4.38 -5.91
N GLU A 88 -14.14 -4.66 -4.61
CA GLU A 88 -13.99 -3.66 -3.55
C GLU A 88 -12.59 -3.05 -3.47
N ILE A 89 -11.58 -3.67 -4.10
CA ILE A 89 -10.22 -3.12 -4.17
C ILE A 89 -10.22 -1.97 -5.18
N SER A 90 -10.32 -0.75 -4.66
CA SER A 90 -10.28 0.48 -5.47
C SER A 90 -8.87 1.02 -5.72
N TYR A 91 -7.89 0.60 -4.92
CA TYR A 91 -6.50 1.04 -5.02
C TYR A 91 -5.56 -0.07 -4.53
N ALA A 92 -4.50 -0.38 -5.29
CA ALA A 92 -3.51 -1.39 -4.92
C ALA A 92 -2.13 -1.05 -5.50
N MET A 93 -1.06 -1.30 -4.72
CA MET A 93 0.32 -1.10 -5.14
C MET A 93 1.29 -1.96 -4.34
N PHE A 94 2.46 -2.26 -4.91
CA PHE A 94 3.64 -2.52 -4.08
C PHE A 94 4.16 -1.19 -3.52
N SER A 95 4.49 -1.21 -2.23
CA SER A 95 4.99 -0.05 -1.48
C SER A 95 6.31 -0.43 -0.84
N VAL A 96 7.40 0.17 -1.30
CA VAL A 96 8.76 -0.23 -0.92
C VAL A 96 9.43 0.93 -0.21
N LEU A 97 9.76 0.73 1.06
CA LEU A 97 10.47 1.70 1.90
C LEU A 97 11.93 1.30 1.99
N HIS A 98 12.82 2.14 1.47
CA HIS A 98 14.27 1.94 1.51
C HIS A 98 14.81 2.54 2.81
N GLY A 99 15.37 1.69 3.67
CA GLY A 99 15.87 2.14 4.97
C GLY A 99 17.12 3.04 4.86
N PRO A 100 17.29 4.00 5.77
CA PRO A 100 16.37 4.40 6.83
C PRO A 100 15.25 5.32 6.31
N LYS A 101 13.98 4.96 6.54
CA LYS A 101 12.80 5.74 6.16
C LYS A 101 11.92 6.03 7.37
N ILE A 102 11.60 7.30 7.58
CA ILE A 102 10.55 7.72 8.53
C ILE A 102 9.47 8.42 7.73
N ILE A 103 8.23 7.92 7.80
CA ILE A 103 7.08 8.63 7.25
C ILE A 103 6.52 9.49 8.38
N PRO A 104 6.45 10.83 8.22
CA PRO A 104 5.89 11.69 9.25
C PRO A 104 4.40 11.37 9.48
N PRO A 105 3.85 11.71 10.67
CA PRO A 105 2.43 11.58 10.93
C PRO A 105 1.59 12.27 9.85
N HIS A 106 0.57 11.57 9.34
CA HIS A 106 -0.26 12.06 8.24
C HIS A 106 -1.65 11.42 8.28
N GLU A 107 -2.58 12.03 7.55
CA GLU A 107 -3.95 11.57 7.41
C GLU A 107 -4.28 11.31 5.94
N GLY A 108 -5.10 10.29 5.70
CA GLY A 108 -5.69 10.08 4.38
C GLY A 108 -6.76 11.13 4.09
N LEU A 109 -6.95 11.45 2.81
CA LEU A 109 -7.95 12.43 2.36
C LEU A 109 -9.40 11.99 2.61
N TYR A 110 -9.64 10.68 2.73
CA TYR A 110 -10.97 10.10 2.79
C TYR A 110 -11.02 8.92 3.77
N SER A 111 -12.10 8.88 4.57
CA SER A 111 -12.26 7.89 5.65
C SER A 111 -13.23 6.75 5.31
N GLY A 112 -13.73 6.68 4.08
CA GLY A 112 -14.60 5.60 3.59
C GLY A 112 -13.87 4.44 2.93
N VAL A 113 -12.55 4.33 3.14
CA VAL A 113 -11.73 3.20 2.67
C VAL A 113 -10.90 2.66 3.82
N LEU A 114 -10.69 1.35 3.82
CA LEU A 114 -9.72 0.69 4.68
C LEU A 114 -8.43 0.46 3.91
N ARG A 115 -7.29 0.60 4.58
CA ARG A 115 -5.98 0.29 4.02
C ARG A 115 -5.48 -1.02 4.61
N VAL A 116 -5.38 -2.04 3.75
CA VAL A 116 -4.80 -3.33 4.08
C VAL A 116 -3.32 -3.30 3.70
N HIS A 117 -2.44 -3.76 4.59
CA HIS A 117 -1.02 -3.98 4.30
C HIS A 117 -0.74 -5.48 4.40
N VAL A 118 -0.35 -6.09 3.28
CA VAL A 118 0.12 -7.47 3.23
C VAL A 118 1.65 -7.44 3.27
N PRO A 119 2.30 -7.96 4.32
CA PRO A 119 3.75 -7.94 4.42
C PRO A 119 4.39 -8.91 3.44
N LEU A 120 5.27 -8.40 2.58
CA LEU A 120 6.01 -9.21 1.61
C LEU A 120 7.46 -9.41 2.04
N LYS A 121 8.24 -8.34 2.21
CA LYS A 121 9.65 -8.42 2.60
C LYS A 121 9.91 -7.49 3.77
N ILE A 122 9.99 -8.06 4.99
CA ILE A 122 10.27 -7.30 6.21
C ILE A 122 11.73 -7.57 6.63
N PRO A 123 12.53 -6.52 6.89
CA PRO A 123 13.83 -6.68 7.53
C PRO A 123 13.73 -7.48 8.83
N ARG A 124 14.73 -8.32 9.13
CA ARG A 124 14.75 -9.12 10.36
C ARG A 124 14.96 -8.30 11.64
N THR A 125 15.34 -7.03 11.52
CA THR A 125 15.50 -6.14 12.69
C THR A 125 14.13 -5.61 13.13
N HIS A 126 13.97 -5.39 14.43
CA HIS A 126 12.72 -4.88 15.01
C HIS A 126 12.45 -3.39 14.74
N ASP A 127 13.17 -2.79 13.78
CA ASP A 127 13.14 -1.34 13.52
C ASP A 127 12.03 -0.94 12.54
N SER A 128 11.33 -1.92 11.94
CA SER A 128 10.16 -1.68 11.08
C SER A 128 8.89 -1.69 11.92
N SER A 129 8.22 -0.53 12.05
CA SER A 129 6.98 -0.40 12.82
C SER A 129 5.96 0.51 12.14
N PHE A 130 4.68 0.27 12.40
CA PHE A 130 3.55 1.09 11.94
C PHE A 130 2.70 1.52 13.13
N LYS A 131 2.24 2.77 13.14
CA LYS A 131 1.37 3.34 14.17
C LYS A 131 0.21 4.08 13.51
N ALA A 132 -1.00 3.93 14.07
CA ALA A 132 -2.18 4.69 13.65
C ALA A 132 -2.87 5.35 14.86
N SER A 133 -3.28 6.60 14.70
CA SER A 133 -3.93 7.43 15.72
C SER A 133 -5.07 8.26 15.11
N LEU A 134 -6.05 8.65 15.93
CA LEU A 134 -7.05 9.65 15.52
C LEU A 134 -6.44 11.04 15.67
N SER A 135 -6.66 11.90 14.68
CA SER A 135 -6.35 13.32 14.81
C SER A 135 -7.42 14.01 15.66
N GLU A 136 -6.97 14.91 16.54
CA GLU A 136 -7.88 15.75 17.34
C GLU A 136 -8.47 16.90 16.49
N ASN A 137 -7.86 17.18 15.34
CA ASN A 137 -8.28 18.21 14.41
C ASN A 137 -9.34 17.65 13.47
N ARG A 138 -10.61 17.84 13.86
CA ARG A 138 -11.74 17.69 12.95
C ARG A 138 -11.47 18.52 11.69
N CYS A 139 -11.49 17.86 10.53
CA CYS A 139 -11.67 18.55 9.26
C CYS A 139 -13.09 19.14 9.28
N ASN A 140 -13.20 20.41 9.67
CA ASN A 140 -14.37 21.23 9.39
C ASN A 140 -14.29 21.60 7.90
N THR A 141 -14.84 20.75 7.04
CA THR A 141 -15.22 21.17 5.69
C THR A 141 -16.72 20.99 5.56
N ALA A 142 -17.38 22.12 5.35
CA ALA A 142 -18.81 22.26 5.08
C ALA A 142 -19.24 21.51 3.81
#